data_AF-A0A352Q3K9-F1
#
_entry.id   AF-A0A352Q3K9-F1
#
_cell.length_a   1.000
_cell.length_b   1.000
_cell.length_c   1.000
_cell.angle_alpha   90.00
_cell.angle_beta   90.00
_cell.angle_gamma   90.00
#
_symmetry.space_group_name_H-M   'P 1'
#
loop_
_entity.id
_entity.type
_entity.pdbx_description
1 polymer ?
#
loop_
_entity_poly.entity_id
_entity_poly.type
_entity_poly.pdbx_seq_one_letter_code
_entity_poly.pdbx_strand_id
1 'polypeptide(L)'
;MDAKLAIDCLQPGKWQNTPVNVRQDLLKQIQNNIVLYMDELVVADNKVRGVSPSDPATRHMAGTAATISPIASNVAACIDIYKLLAKGQMPKPPSIKKIRDGLYDVRVAPLNTKDRMLAGDSKGFLRIKGEPRQVNPLDKEGGIIAVLGAGNYSSSFELIRALFIDNCVVVHKPHPSISY
;
A
#
# COMPACT_ATOMS: atom_id res chain seq x y z
N MET A 1 17.69 19.38 -5.64
CA MET A 1 17.22 19.62 -4.26
C MET A 1 18.11 18.81 -3.33
N ASP A 2 18.71 19.43 -2.31
CA ASP A 2 19.50 18.72 -1.30
C ASP A 2 18.57 17.89 -0.39
N ALA A 3 19.06 16.74 0.09
CA ALA A 3 18.30 15.82 0.94
C ALA A 3 17.83 16.51 2.24
N LYS A 4 18.68 17.37 2.81
CA LYS A 4 18.32 18.17 3.99
C LYS A 4 17.12 19.07 3.72
N LEU A 5 17.14 19.77 2.58
CA LEU A 5 16.04 20.66 2.20
C LEU A 5 14.72 19.89 2.00
N ALA A 6 14.78 18.71 1.37
CA ALA A 6 13.60 17.86 1.18
C ALA A 6 12.98 17.41 2.51
N ILE A 7 13.82 17.08 3.50
CA ILE A 7 13.39 16.69 4.85
C ILE A 7 12.85 17.91 5.62
N ASP A 8 13.52 19.05 5.55
CA ASP A 8 13.14 20.28 6.25
C ASP A 8 11.77 20.82 5.80
N CYS A 9 11.32 20.48 4.58
CA CYS A 9 10.00 20.85 4.08
C CYS A 9 8.86 19.93 4.58
N LEU A 10 9.17 18.79 5.22
CA LEU A 10 8.16 17.85 5.67
C LEU A 10 7.45 18.34 6.93
N GLN A 11 6.14 18.14 6.98
CA GLN A 11 5.28 18.60 8.09
C GLN A 11 4.54 17.41 8.74
N PRO A 12 5.24 16.54 9.49
CA PRO A 12 4.64 15.35 10.11
C PRO A 12 3.47 15.70 11.04
N GLY A 13 3.58 16.79 11.81
CA GLY A 13 2.49 17.26 12.67
C GLY A 13 1.24 17.69 11.89
N LYS A 14 1.41 18.29 10.69
CA LYS A 14 0.27 18.62 9.82
C LYS A 14 -0.39 17.35 9.29
N TRP A 15 0.40 16.36 8.87
CA TRP A 15 -0.12 15.08 8.41
C TRP A 15 -0.87 14.35 9.51
N GLN A 16 -0.29 14.22 10.71
CA GLN A 16 -0.92 13.59 11.87
C GLN A 16 -2.30 14.20 12.15
N ASN A 17 -2.41 15.52 12.13
CA ASN A 17 -3.66 16.25 12.38
C ASN A 17 -4.58 16.36 11.15
N THR A 18 -4.21 15.79 10.00
CA THR A 18 -5.06 15.80 8.81
C THR A 18 -6.30 14.92 9.04
N PRO A 19 -7.53 15.46 8.88
CA PRO A 19 -8.76 14.71 9.09
C PRO A 19 -8.89 13.44 8.23
N VAL A 20 -9.54 12.42 8.79
CA VAL A 20 -9.71 11.11 8.13
C VAL A 20 -10.39 11.20 6.76
N ASN A 21 -11.37 12.08 6.59
CA ASN A 21 -12.06 12.31 5.31
C ASN A 21 -11.13 12.91 4.25
N VAL A 22 -10.27 13.87 4.65
CA VAL A 22 -9.27 14.46 3.74
C VAL A 22 -8.29 13.39 3.26
N ARG A 23 -7.79 12.54 4.17
CA ARG A 23 -6.90 11.42 3.81
C ARG A 23 -7.61 10.40 2.90
N GLN A 24 -8.88 10.11 3.16
CA GLN A 24 -9.69 9.25 2.31
C GLN A 24 -9.86 9.85 0.90
N ASP A 25 -10.06 11.15 0.78
CA ASP A 25 -10.19 11.82 -0.52
C ASP A 25 -8.86 11.86 -1.29
N LEU A 26 -7.73 12.00 -0.59
CA LEU A 26 -6.40 11.82 -1.20
C LEU A 26 -6.23 10.41 -1.78
N LEU A 27 -6.65 9.36 -1.06
CA LEU A 27 -6.62 7.99 -1.58
C LEU A 27 -7.50 7.81 -2.82
N LYS A 28 -8.68 8.43 -2.87
CA LYS A 28 -9.55 8.42 -4.07
C LYS A 28 -8.91 9.16 -5.24
N GLN A 29 -8.25 10.30 -4.98
CA GLN A 29 -7.50 11.02 -6.02
C GLN A 29 -6.36 10.16 -6.57
N ILE A 30 -5.62 9.47 -5.71
CA ILE A 30 -4.58 8.51 -6.14
C ILE A 30 -5.20 7.40 -6.99
N GLN A 31 -6.32 6.80 -6.56
CA GLN A 31 -7.02 5.78 -7.33
C GLN A 31 -7.46 6.28 -8.71
N ASN A 32 -8.04 7.49 -8.77
CA ASN A 32 -8.46 8.09 -10.03
C ASN A 32 -7.27 8.39 -10.95
N ASN A 33 -6.15 8.85 -10.39
CA ASN A 33 -4.93 9.09 -11.17
C ASN A 33 -4.33 7.79 -11.72
N ILE A 34 -4.37 6.69 -10.97
CA ILE A 34 -3.92 5.38 -11.49
C ILE A 34 -4.76 4.97 -12.71
N VAL A 35 -6.08 5.19 -12.67
CA VAL A 35 -6.97 4.89 -13.81
C VAL A 35 -6.69 5.83 -14.98
N LEU A 36 -6.59 7.14 -14.71
CA LEU A 36 -6.38 8.16 -15.73
C LEU A 36 -5.06 7.96 -16.49
N TYR A 37 -3.98 7.63 -15.79
CA TYR A 37 -2.63 7.49 -16.34
C TYR A 37 -2.21 6.02 -16.55
N MET A 38 -3.17 5.09 -16.61
CA MET A 38 -2.89 3.65 -16.66
C MET A 38 -1.93 3.27 -17.79
N ASP A 39 -2.19 3.74 -19.02
CA ASP A 39 -1.37 3.38 -20.19
C ASP A 39 0.04 3.96 -20.09
N GLU A 40 0.18 5.21 -19.62
CA GLU A 40 1.47 5.84 -19.39
C GLU A 40 2.29 5.11 -18.32
N LEU A 41 1.63 4.70 -17.24
CA LEU A 41 2.24 3.90 -16.18
C LEU A 41 2.72 2.55 -16.71
N VAL A 42 1.93 1.86 -17.56
CA VAL A 42 2.33 0.59 -18.16
C VAL A 42 3.55 0.76 -19.05
N VAL A 43 3.58 1.79 -19.88
CA VAL A 43 4.72 2.09 -20.77
C VAL A 43 5.98 2.39 -19.96
N ALA A 44 5.86 3.24 -18.93
CA ALA A 44 6.98 3.60 -18.07
C ALA A 44 7.51 2.39 -17.28
N ASP A 45 6.63 1.60 -16.69
CA ASP A 45 6.98 0.40 -15.91
C ASP A 45 7.64 -0.67 -16.78
N ASN A 46 7.09 -0.95 -17.97
CA ASN A 46 7.69 -1.87 -18.93
C ASN A 46 9.10 -1.41 -19.35
N LYS A 47 9.25 -0.12 -19.69
CA LYS A 47 10.54 0.45 -20.10
C LYS A 47 11.60 0.29 -19.02
N VAL A 48 11.26 0.63 -17.78
CA VAL A 48 12.17 0.56 -16.63
C VAL A 48 12.53 -0.89 -16.29
N ARG A 49 11.61 -1.84 -16.49
CA ARG A 49 11.88 -3.28 -16.32
C ARG A 49 12.60 -3.94 -17.50
N GLY A 50 12.88 -3.20 -18.58
CA GLY A 50 13.45 -3.77 -19.81
C GLY A 50 12.51 -4.75 -20.51
N VAL A 51 11.19 -4.59 -20.33
CA VAL A 51 10.16 -5.45 -20.90
C VAL A 51 9.60 -4.81 -22.17
N SER A 52 9.62 -5.54 -23.28
CA SER A 52 8.95 -5.15 -24.52
C SER A 52 7.71 -6.00 -24.80
N PRO A 53 6.56 -5.39 -25.16
CA PRO A 53 5.38 -6.14 -25.59
C PRO A 53 5.53 -6.77 -26.98
N SER A 54 6.51 -6.33 -27.78
CA SER A 54 6.80 -6.89 -29.11
C SER A 54 7.86 -7.99 -29.10
N ASP A 55 8.62 -8.15 -28.01
CA ASP A 55 9.64 -9.18 -27.87
C ASP A 55 9.01 -10.48 -27.32
N PRO A 56 9.04 -11.61 -28.06
CA PRO A 56 8.55 -12.90 -27.59
C PRO A 56 9.14 -13.35 -26.24
N ALA A 57 10.39 -12.96 -25.93
CA ALA A 57 11.05 -13.34 -24.68
C ALA A 57 10.44 -12.64 -23.45
N THR A 58 10.00 -11.38 -23.59
CA THR A 58 9.53 -10.57 -22.46
C THR A 58 8.04 -10.23 -22.49
N ARG A 59 7.35 -10.42 -23.62
CA ARG A 59 5.95 -9.97 -23.81
C ARG A 59 4.97 -10.47 -22.75
N HIS A 60 5.22 -11.65 -22.19
CA HIS A 60 4.37 -12.25 -21.15
C HIS A 60 4.48 -11.52 -19.80
N MET A 61 5.52 -10.70 -19.60
CA MET A 61 5.73 -9.86 -18.43
C MET A 61 5.19 -8.44 -18.60
N ALA A 62 4.72 -8.08 -19.79
CA ALA A 62 4.20 -6.76 -20.11
C ALA A 62 2.82 -6.56 -19.49
N GLY A 63 2.52 -5.32 -19.09
CA GLY A 63 1.20 -4.91 -18.61
C GLY A 63 1.20 -4.55 -17.13
N THR A 64 0.02 -4.60 -16.52
CA THR A 64 -0.24 -4.00 -15.20
C THR A 64 0.11 -4.90 -14.03
N ALA A 65 0.21 -6.21 -14.25
CA ALA A 65 0.24 -7.21 -13.19
C ALA A 65 1.45 -7.11 -12.25
N ALA A 66 2.61 -6.67 -12.76
CA ALA A 66 3.85 -6.62 -12.00
C ALA A 66 3.87 -5.50 -10.94
N THR A 67 3.38 -4.32 -11.29
CA THR A 67 3.56 -3.10 -10.46
C THR A 67 2.24 -2.39 -10.21
N ILE A 68 1.49 -2.08 -11.27
CA ILE A 68 0.34 -1.18 -11.20
C ILE A 68 -0.84 -1.85 -10.48
N SER A 69 -1.14 -3.12 -10.81
CA SER A 69 -2.21 -3.87 -10.14
C SER A 69 -1.97 -4.00 -8.63
N PRO A 70 -0.77 -4.40 -8.13
CA PRO A 70 -0.47 -4.35 -6.71
C PRO A 70 -0.68 -2.97 -6.07
N ILE A 71 -0.21 -1.88 -6.69
CA ILE A 71 -0.40 -0.52 -6.16
C ILE A 71 -1.89 -0.18 -6.07
N ALA A 72 -2.66 -0.44 -7.13
CA ALA A 72 -4.10 -0.21 -7.17
C ALA A 72 -4.84 -1.00 -6.09
N SER A 73 -4.47 -2.27 -5.87
CA SER A 73 -5.02 -3.10 -4.80
C SER A 73 -4.74 -2.53 -3.41
N ASN A 74 -3.54 -2.02 -3.15
CA ASN A 74 -3.21 -1.41 -1.85
C ASN A 74 -3.96 -0.11 -1.60
N VAL A 75 -4.09 0.73 -2.62
CA VAL A 75 -4.89 1.97 -2.53
C VAL A 75 -6.34 1.61 -2.24
N ALA A 76 -6.90 0.62 -2.92
CA ALA A 76 -8.26 0.14 -2.67
C ALA A 76 -8.44 -0.39 -1.23
N ALA A 77 -7.49 -1.20 -0.75
CA ALA A 77 -7.51 -1.69 0.63
C ALA A 77 -7.44 -0.54 1.66
N CYS A 78 -6.59 0.46 1.42
CA CYS A 78 -6.52 1.65 2.27
C CYS A 78 -7.83 2.44 2.23
N ILE A 79 -8.46 2.60 1.07
CA ILE A 79 -9.78 3.26 0.95
C ILE A 79 -10.81 2.55 1.83
N ASP A 80 -10.84 1.22 1.83
CA ASP A 80 -11.79 0.46 2.63
C ASP A 80 -11.49 0.56 4.14
N ILE A 81 -10.22 0.57 4.55
CA ILE A 81 -9.83 0.88 5.93
C ILE A 81 -10.31 2.28 6.32
N TYR A 82 -10.04 3.31 5.50
CA TYR A 82 -10.40 4.69 5.81
C TYR A 82 -11.92 4.94 5.81
N LYS A 83 -12.70 4.19 5.03
CA LYS A 83 -14.18 4.19 5.14
C LYS A 83 -14.66 3.72 6.51
N LEU A 84 -13.98 2.75 7.12
CA LEU A 84 -14.31 2.27 8.47
C LEU A 84 -13.84 3.28 9.52
N LEU A 85 -12.62 3.80 9.38
CA LEU A 85 -12.05 4.80 10.29
C LEU A 85 -12.91 6.07 10.34
N ALA A 86 -13.45 6.51 9.21
CA ALA A 86 -14.37 7.64 9.14
C ALA A 86 -15.67 7.43 9.96
N LYS A 87 -15.99 6.19 10.30
CA LYS A 87 -17.12 5.81 11.16
C LYS A 87 -16.70 5.46 12.60
N GLY A 88 -15.42 5.68 12.96
CA GLY A 88 -14.87 5.26 14.25
C GLY A 88 -14.73 3.74 14.40
N GLN A 89 -14.62 3.01 13.29
CA GLN A 89 -14.55 1.54 13.26
C GLN A 89 -13.20 1.04 12.75
N MET A 90 -12.82 -0.16 13.18
CA MET A 90 -11.65 -0.88 12.68
C MET A 90 -12.06 -2.14 11.90
N PRO A 91 -11.29 -2.57 10.87
CA PRO A 91 -11.52 -3.82 10.16
C PRO A 91 -11.50 -5.02 11.11
N LYS A 92 -12.55 -5.85 11.15
CA LYS A 92 -12.57 -7.03 12.02
C LYS A 92 -12.18 -8.29 11.24
N PRO A 93 -11.30 -9.14 11.78
CA PRO A 93 -11.00 -10.42 11.15
C PRO A 93 -12.23 -11.35 11.25
N PRO A 94 -12.48 -12.20 10.24
CA PRO A 94 -13.55 -13.20 10.31
C PRO A 94 -13.48 -14.15 11.51
N SER A 95 -12.28 -14.47 12.00
CA SER A 95 -12.10 -15.31 13.19
C SER A 95 -10.73 -15.13 13.82
N ILE A 96 -10.67 -15.25 15.15
CA ILE A 96 -9.42 -15.38 15.92
C ILE A 96 -9.51 -16.69 16.69
N LYS A 97 -8.54 -17.59 16.50
CA LYS A 97 -8.47 -18.88 17.18
C LYS A 97 -7.20 -18.96 18.00
N LYS A 98 -7.32 -19.14 19.32
CA LYS A 98 -6.19 -19.50 20.18
C LYS A 98 -5.77 -20.93 19.83
N ILE A 99 -4.52 -21.11 19.42
CA ILE A 99 -3.96 -22.43 19.06
C ILE A 99 -3.32 -23.08 20.29
N ARG A 100 -2.56 -22.28 21.05
CA ARG A 100 -1.97 -22.64 22.35
C ARG A 100 -1.66 -21.36 23.11
N ASP A 101 -1.13 -21.48 24.32
CA ASP A 101 -0.75 -20.31 25.12
C ASP A 101 0.23 -19.41 24.37
N GLY A 102 -0.15 -18.13 24.28
CA GLY A 102 0.61 -17.11 23.56
C GLY A 102 0.66 -17.29 22.04
N LEU A 103 -0.21 -18.11 21.42
CA LEU A 103 -0.22 -18.30 19.96
C LEU A 103 -1.64 -18.34 19.39
N TYR A 104 -1.89 -17.49 18.40
CA TYR A 104 -3.21 -17.30 17.79
C TYR A 104 -3.13 -17.35 16.27
N ASP A 105 -4.14 -17.95 15.65
CA ASP A 105 -4.38 -17.82 14.21
C ASP A 105 -5.53 -16.83 13.99
N VAL A 106 -5.23 -15.76 13.27
CA VAL A 106 -6.21 -14.75 12.84
C VAL A 106 -6.51 -14.97 11.38
N ARG A 107 -7.76 -15.29 11.05
CA ARG A 107 -8.19 -15.34 9.66
C ARG A 107 -8.27 -13.91 9.12
N VAL A 108 -7.55 -13.62 8.06
CA VAL A 108 -7.46 -12.27 7.44
C VAL A 108 -7.96 -12.23 6.01
N ALA A 109 -8.21 -13.39 5.40
CA ALA A 109 -8.79 -13.46 4.07
C ALA A 109 -9.62 -14.73 3.89
N PRO A 110 -10.62 -14.72 3.01
CA PRO A 110 -11.28 -13.53 2.42
C PRO A 110 -12.08 -12.74 3.47
N LEU A 111 -12.22 -11.41 3.30
CA LEU A 111 -12.91 -10.53 4.27
C LEU A 111 -14.36 -10.24 3.88
N ASN A 112 -14.64 -10.07 2.60
CA ASN A 112 -15.96 -9.70 2.10
C ASN A 112 -16.47 -10.70 1.04
N THR A 113 -17.68 -10.48 0.52
CA THR A 113 -18.30 -11.37 -0.49
C THR A 113 -17.56 -11.35 -1.83
N LYS A 114 -17.01 -10.20 -2.25
CA LYS A 114 -16.21 -10.10 -3.47
C LYS A 114 -14.91 -10.89 -3.33
N ASP A 115 -14.22 -10.75 -2.20
CA ASP A 115 -13.00 -11.52 -1.91
C ASP A 115 -13.29 -13.02 -1.92
N ARG A 116 -14.40 -13.45 -1.32
CA ARG A 116 -14.80 -14.87 -1.28
C ARG A 116 -15.03 -15.43 -2.68
N MET A 117 -15.68 -14.66 -3.56
CA MET A 117 -15.91 -15.07 -4.94
C MET A 117 -14.60 -15.23 -5.72
N LEU A 118 -13.61 -14.36 -5.47
CA LEU A 118 -12.31 -14.42 -6.15
C LEU A 118 -11.37 -15.49 -5.57
N ALA A 119 -11.40 -15.71 -4.26
CA ALA A 119 -10.49 -16.62 -3.56
C ALA A 119 -10.96 -18.09 -3.56
N GLY A 120 -12.21 -18.36 -3.96
CA GLY A 120 -12.83 -19.68 -3.82
C GLY A 120 -12.80 -20.14 -2.36
N ASP A 121 -12.34 -21.38 -2.14
CA ASP A 121 -12.20 -21.97 -0.80
C ASP A 121 -10.91 -21.56 -0.06
N SER A 122 -10.06 -20.74 -0.68
CA SER A 122 -8.79 -20.33 -0.09
C SER A 122 -9.01 -19.48 1.17
N LYS A 123 -8.19 -19.73 2.20
CA LYS A 123 -8.23 -19.00 3.48
C LYS A 123 -6.84 -18.48 3.81
N GLY A 124 -6.76 -17.20 4.16
CA GLY A 124 -5.53 -16.57 4.64
C GLY A 124 -5.53 -16.45 6.16
N PHE A 125 -4.44 -16.89 6.80
CA PHE A 125 -4.25 -16.80 8.24
C PHE A 125 -2.94 -16.09 8.57
N LEU A 126 -2.99 -15.16 9.52
CA LEU A 126 -1.80 -14.64 10.21
C LEU A 126 -1.64 -15.38 11.54
N ARG A 127 -0.46 -15.95 11.77
CA ARG A 127 -0.09 -16.56 13.05
C ARG A 127 0.63 -15.54 13.92
N ILE A 128 0.03 -15.19 15.05
CA ILE A 128 0.48 -14.11 15.93
C ILE A 128 0.92 -14.70 17.28
N LYS A 129 2.10 -14.27 17.74
CA LYS A 129 2.56 -14.53 19.11
C LYS A 129 2.03 -13.44 20.04
N GLY A 130 1.49 -13.85 21.19
CA GLY A 130 0.77 -12.98 22.12
C GLY A 130 -0.67 -12.70 21.67
N GLU A 131 -1.43 -12.00 22.52
CA GLU A 131 -2.81 -11.63 22.19
C GLU A 131 -2.84 -10.69 20.98
N PRO A 132 -3.61 -11.03 19.92
CA PRO A 132 -3.76 -10.17 18.75
C PRO A 132 -4.35 -8.82 19.14
N ARG A 133 -3.65 -7.73 18.78
CA ARG A 133 -4.14 -6.36 18.93
C ARG A 133 -4.16 -5.69 17.57
N GLN A 134 -5.23 -4.96 17.31
CA GLN A 134 -5.35 -4.12 16.14
C GLN A 134 -4.97 -2.68 16.50
N VAL A 135 -4.18 -2.06 15.64
CA VAL A 135 -3.71 -0.68 15.84
C VAL A 135 -4.40 0.22 14.82
N ASN A 136 -5.03 1.28 15.30
CA ASN A 136 -5.61 2.32 14.45
C ASN A 136 -4.48 3.18 13.88
N PRO A 137 -4.36 3.32 12.54
CA PRO A 137 -3.35 4.18 11.92
C PRO A 137 -3.40 5.63 12.41
N LEU A 138 -4.58 6.14 12.78
CA LEU A 138 -4.75 7.53 13.22
C LEU A 138 -4.27 7.78 14.67
N ASP A 139 -4.10 6.71 15.45
CA ASP A 139 -3.63 6.81 16.84
C ASP A 139 -2.09 6.74 16.94
N LYS A 140 -1.41 6.45 15.82
CA LYS A 140 0.06 6.47 15.76
C LYS A 140 0.57 7.91 15.78
N GLU A 141 1.72 8.14 16.41
CA GLU A 141 2.40 9.45 16.33
C GLU A 141 2.85 9.75 14.90
N GLY A 142 2.81 11.03 14.52
CA GLY A 142 3.27 11.50 13.23
C GLY A 142 4.79 11.43 13.13
N GLY A 143 5.31 10.78 12.09
CA GLY A 143 6.75 10.63 11.88
C GLY A 143 7.21 10.97 10.47
N ILE A 144 8.52 10.81 10.24
CA ILE A 144 9.14 10.89 8.92
C ILE A 144 9.72 9.52 8.60
N ILE A 145 9.38 8.97 7.42
CA ILE A 145 10.00 7.75 6.90
C ILE A 145 10.79 8.11 5.64
N ALA A 146 12.01 7.62 5.53
CA ALA A 146 12.78 7.66 4.29
C ALA A 146 12.62 6.35 3.53
N VAL A 147 12.13 6.42 2.28
CA VAL A 147 12.04 5.27 1.38
C VAL A 147 13.17 5.40 0.36
N LEU A 148 14.13 4.47 0.42
CA LEU A 148 15.27 4.40 -0.49
C LEU A 148 15.07 3.24 -1.45
N GLY A 149 14.84 3.53 -2.73
CA GLY A 149 14.67 2.50 -3.75
C GLY A 149 15.99 1.76 -4.01
N ALA A 150 15.96 0.43 -3.94
CA ALA A 150 17.13 -0.44 -4.10
C ALA A 150 17.07 -1.26 -5.41
N GLY A 151 16.54 -0.64 -6.49
CA GLY A 151 16.34 -1.30 -7.79
C GLY A 151 14.97 -1.98 -7.93
N ASN A 152 14.15 -1.97 -6.88
CA ASN A 152 12.73 -2.29 -6.95
C ASN A 152 11.95 -1.09 -7.51
N TYR A 153 11.33 -1.29 -8.65
CA TYR A 153 10.62 -0.23 -9.40
C TYR A 153 9.28 0.20 -8.76
N SER A 154 8.87 -0.48 -7.68
CA SER A 154 7.55 -0.37 -7.06
C SER A 154 7.58 0.22 -5.64
N SER A 155 8.46 1.18 -5.35
CA SER A 155 8.55 1.84 -4.03
C SER A 155 7.27 2.55 -3.61
N SER A 156 6.31 2.71 -4.52
CA SER A 156 4.95 3.22 -4.26
C SER A 156 4.20 2.41 -3.18
N PHE A 157 4.48 1.11 -3.02
CA PHE A 157 3.88 0.32 -1.93
C PHE A 157 4.27 0.90 -0.57
N GLU A 158 5.56 1.12 -0.38
CA GLU A 158 6.14 1.65 0.85
C GLU A 158 5.67 3.07 1.11
N LEU A 159 5.49 3.89 0.07
CA LEU A 159 4.92 5.25 0.21
C LEU A 159 3.49 5.21 0.75
N ILE A 160 2.62 4.38 0.16
CA ILE A 160 1.21 4.28 0.59
C ILE A 160 1.13 3.75 2.02
N ARG A 161 1.93 2.71 2.35
CA ARG A 161 1.99 2.18 3.72
C ARG A 161 2.47 3.25 4.71
N ALA A 162 3.56 3.95 4.40
CA ALA A 162 4.10 4.97 5.31
C ALA A 162 3.09 6.09 5.59
N LEU A 163 2.45 6.62 4.54
CA LEU A 163 1.46 7.69 4.65
C LEU A 163 0.20 7.24 5.41
N PHE A 164 -0.41 6.14 4.99
CA PHE A 164 -1.78 5.79 5.38
C PHE A 164 -1.89 4.72 6.47
N ILE A 165 -0.82 3.97 6.74
CA ILE A 165 -0.80 2.92 7.76
C ILE A 165 0.13 3.28 8.92
N ASP A 166 1.30 3.86 8.64
CA ASP A 166 2.29 4.23 9.67
C ASP A 166 2.20 5.70 10.11
N ASN A 167 1.26 6.47 9.55
CA ASN A 167 1.01 7.88 9.87
C ASN A 167 2.22 8.80 9.70
N CYS A 168 3.08 8.49 8.73
CA CYS A 168 4.33 9.22 8.50
C CYS A 168 4.30 9.97 7.17
N VAL A 169 4.92 11.16 7.14
CA VAL A 169 5.29 11.81 5.88
C VAL A 169 6.57 11.17 5.33
N VAL A 170 6.76 11.23 4.01
CA VAL A 170 7.78 10.41 3.35
C VAL A 170 8.74 11.27 2.53
N VAL A 171 10.04 11.00 2.67
CA VAL A 171 11.05 11.37 1.68
C VAL A 171 11.39 10.14 0.84
N HIS A 172 11.22 10.24 -0.47
CA HIS A 172 11.49 9.14 -1.40
C HIS A 172 12.73 9.46 -2.23
N LYS A 173 13.73 8.58 -2.18
CA LYS A 173 14.87 8.59 -3.09
C LYS A 173 14.74 7.38 -4.03
N PRO A 174 14.29 7.57 -5.29
CA PRO A 174 14.22 6.47 -6.24
C PRO A 174 15.62 5.94 -6.57
N HIS A 175 15.70 4.67 -6.96
CA HIS A 175 16.92 4.13 -7.54
C HIS A 175 17.20 4.86 -8.86
N PRO A 176 18.44 5.28 -9.16
CA PRO A 176 18.78 5.79 -10.48
C PRO A 176 18.57 4.67 -11.50
N SER A 177 17.52 4.72 -12.31
CA SER A 177 17.36 3.82 -13.44
C SER A 177 18.44 4.16 -14.47
N ILE A 178 19.32 3.22 -14.79
CA ILE A 178 20.28 3.37 -15.89
C ILE A 178 19.48 3.28 -17.18
N SER A 179 19.30 4.41 -17.85
CA SER A 179 18.87 4.45 -19.25
C SER A 179 20.03 3.90 -20.09
N TYR A 180 19.87 2.71 -20.65
CA TYR A 180 20.65 2.25 -21.81
C TYR A 180 19.86 2.54 -23.08
#